data_AF-A0A970PGU7-F1
#
_entry.id   AF-A0A970PGU7-F1
#
_cell.length_a   1.000
_cell.length_b   1.000
_cell.length_c   1.000
_cell.angle_alpha   90.00
_cell.angle_beta   90.00
_cell.angle_gamma   90.00
#
_symmetry.space_group_name_H-M   'P 1'
#
loop_
_entity.id
_entity.type
_entity.pdbx_description
1 polymer ?
#
loop_
_entity_poly.entity_id
_entity_poly.type
_entity_poly.pdbx_seq_one_letter_code
_entity_poly.pdbx_strand_id
1 'polypeptide(L)'
;MNANHILDAFEMIDDAYIIDVKERNAMSTTIDNTEKKVRYLRRPLVLVALIATLFALCGFAAYEIGLFDQWLQKPSTNPKETVQSAIENQIGKEYTINVRIDEIKIDDTETKRVIEMYTGSELAKARGWTDLYLAEHFIVVWTKYYVEYDHTKTFMNDGYTEQYFYLTEDPKTGVWTIIDNTSPNT
;
A
#
# COMPACT_ATOMS: atom_id res chain seq x y z
N MET A 1 -1.37 80.19 46.30
CA MET A 1 -1.28 78.72 46.18
C MET A 1 -2.31 78.31 45.13
N ASN A 2 -1.87 77.64 44.07
CA ASN A 2 -2.68 77.31 42.89
C ASN A 2 -3.22 75.88 43.05
N ALA A 3 -4.54 75.72 43.22
CA ALA A 3 -5.19 74.43 43.47
C ALA A 3 -5.35 73.56 42.21
N ASN A 4 -4.95 74.07 41.04
CA ASN A 4 -5.16 73.41 39.75
C ASN A 4 -4.13 72.32 39.42
N HIS A 5 -3.15 72.07 40.29
CA HIS A 5 -2.06 71.11 39.99
C HIS A 5 -2.28 69.70 40.57
N ILE A 6 -3.25 69.53 41.47
CA ILE A 6 -3.45 68.26 42.20
C ILE A 6 -4.48 67.37 41.48
N LEU A 7 -5.49 67.95 40.82
CA LEU A 7 -6.53 67.19 40.13
C LEU A 7 -6.04 66.57 38.81
N ASP A 8 -5.27 67.31 38.02
CA ASP A 8 -4.63 66.79 36.79
C ASP A 8 -3.68 65.61 37.07
N ALA A 9 -3.04 65.61 38.24
CA ALA A 9 -2.12 64.55 38.64
C ALA A 9 -2.85 63.25 39.03
N PHE A 10 -4.09 63.32 39.54
CA PHE A 10 -4.88 62.12 39.85
C PHE A 10 -5.55 61.52 38.60
N GLU A 11 -5.99 62.35 37.66
CA GLU A 11 -6.60 61.89 36.40
C GLU A 11 -5.59 61.14 35.52
N MET A 12 -4.32 61.60 35.45
CA MET A 12 -3.26 60.89 34.72
C MET A 12 -2.87 59.54 35.36
N ILE A 13 -3.00 59.38 36.68
CA ILE A 13 -2.62 58.14 37.37
C ILE A 13 -3.65 57.03 37.14
N ASP A 14 -4.95 57.37 37.14
CA ASP A 14 -6.02 56.38 36.92
C ASP A 14 -5.99 55.84 35.48
N ASP A 15 -5.77 56.71 34.48
CA ASP A 15 -5.71 56.29 33.08
C ASP A 15 -4.52 55.36 32.80
N ALA A 16 -3.33 55.67 33.33
CA ALA A 16 -2.15 54.84 33.15
C ALA A 16 -2.32 53.43 33.76
N TYR A 17 -2.97 53.35 34.93
CA TYR A 17 -3.20 52.05 35.59
C TYR A 17 -4.29 51.23 34.90
N ILE A 18 -5.34 51.88 34.39
CA ILE A 18 -6.41 51.21 33.62
C ILE A 18 -5.88 50.66 32.30
N ILE A 19 -5.01 51.39 31.60
CA ILE A 19 -4.40 50.95 30.35
C ILE A 19 -3.50 49.73 30.59
N ASP A 20 -2.63 49.78 31.60
CA ASP A 20 -1.71 48.68 31.93
C ASP A 20 -2.44 47.39 32.34
N VAL A 21 -3.53 47.49 33.11
CA VAL A 21 -4.35 46.32 33.48
C VAL A 21 -5.06 45.73 32.25
N LYS A 22 -5.54 46.56 31.33
CA LYS A 22 -6.19 46.11 30.10
C LYS A 22 -5.21 45.42 29.15
N GLU A 23 -3.99 45.94 29.01
CA GLU A 23 -2.94 45.34 28.19
C GLU A 23 -2.46 44.00 28.77
N ARG A 24 -2.26 43.92 30.10
CA ARG A 24 -1.90 42.66 30.77
C ARG A 24 -2.98 41.58 30.59
N ASN A 25 -4.25 41.95 30.72
CA ASN A 25 -5.36 41.02 30.49
C ASN A 25 -5.49 40.58 29.02
N ALA A 26 -5.29 41.50 28.07
CA ALA A 26 -5.29 41.18 26.63
C ALA A 26 -4.12 40.25 26.26
N MET A 27 -2.93 40.51 26.79
CA MET A 27 -1.73 39.70 26.56
C MET A 27 -1.87 38.31 27.19
N SER A 28 -2.36 38.21 28.43
CA SER A 28 -2.63 36.94 29.09
C SER A 28 -3.64 36.10 28.30
N THR A 29 -4.72 36.71 27.79
CA THR A 29 -5.73 36.03 26.98
C THR A 29 -5.17 35.52 25.65
N THR A 30 -4.25 36.28 25.04
CA THR A 30 -3.62 35.93 23.76
C THR A 30 -2.65 34.76 23.91
N ILE A 31 -1.87 34.72 24.99
CA ILE A 31 -0.96 33.62 25.30
C ILE A 31 -1.75 32.33 25.55
N ASP A 32 -2.80 32.41 26.37
CA ASP A 32 -3.65 31.26 26.72
C ASP A 32 -4.34 30.66 25.49
N ASN A 33 -4.81 31.51 24.57
CA ASN A 33 -5.43 31.09 23.32
C ASN A 33 -4.42 30.47 22.34
N THR A 34 -3.19 30.99 22.31
CA THR A 34 -2.11 30.47 21.46
C THR A 34 -1.65 29.09 21.96
N GLU A 35 -1.48 28.91 23.26
CA GLU A 35 -1.15 27.62 23.85
C GLU A 35 -2.26 26.56 23.66
N LYS A 36 -3.53 26.95 23.84
CA LYS A 36 -4.68 26.07 23.57
C LYS A 36 -4.76 25.67 22.10
N LYS A 37 -4.50 26.61 21.17
CA LYS A 37 -4.47 26.36 19.72
C LYS A 37 -3.32 25.44 19.30
N VAL A 38 -2.11 25.63 19.83
CA VAL A 38 -0.95 24.75 19.59
C VAL A 38 -1.21 23.34 20.14
N ARG A 39 -1.82 23.22 21.31
CA ARG A 39 -2.19 21.94 21.93
C ARG A 39 -3.30 21.23 21.15
N TYR A 40 -4.27 21.98 20.62
CA TYR A 40 -5.35 21.47 19.80
C TYR A 40 -4.87 20.97 18.43
N LEU A 41 -3.88 21.63 17.80
CA LEU A 41 -3.29 21.16 16.52
C LEU A 41 -2.34 19.96 16.68
N ARG A 42 -1.68 19.79 17.82
CA ARG A 42 -0.79 18.63 18.07
C ARG A 42 -1.55 17.30 18.20
N ARG A 43 -2.76 17.34 18.75
CA ARG A 43 -3.60 16.14 18.96
C ARG A 43 -4.01 15.43 17.65
N PRO A 44 -4.56 16.11 16.61
CA PRO A 44 -4.89 15.46 15.35
C PRO A 44 -3.64 15.01 14.60
N LEU A 45 -2.51 15.73 14.68
CA LEU A 45 -1.24 15.31 14.06
C LEU A 45 -0.70 14.01 14.68
N VAL A 46 -0.76 13.86 16.01
CA VAL A 46 -0.38 12.61 16.69
C VAL A 46 -1.34 11.47 16.33
N LEU A 47 -2.64 11.74 16.22
CA LEU A 47 -3.63 10.77 15.76
C LEU A 47 -3.39 10.31 14.32
N VAL A 48 -3.11 11.23 13.40
CA VAL A 48 -2.77 10.91 12.01
C VAL A 48 -1.48 10.09 11.94
N ALA A 49 -0.46 10.45 12.72
CA ALA A 49 0.79 9.69 12.78
C ALA A 49 0.55 8.27 13.32
N LEU A 50 -0.25 8.12 14.38
CA LEU A 50 -0.61 6.81 14.96
C LEU A 50 -1.40 5.95 13.96
N ILE A 51 -2.38 6.53 13.28
CA ILE A 51 -3.18 5.87 12.25
C ILE A 51 -2.29 5.45 11.07
N ALA A 52 -1.38 6.32 10.62
CA ALA A 52 -0.42 6.00 9.56
C ALA A 52 0.52 4.87 9.97
N THR A 53 1.04 4.86 11.20
CA THR A 53 1.84 3.73 11.71
C THR A 53 1.03 2.45 11.82
N LEU A 54 -0.24 2.53 12.22
CA LEU A 54 -1.11 1.35 12.30
C LEU A 54 -1.40 0.79 10.90
N PHE A 55 -1.69 1.65 9.92
CA PHE A 55 -1.86 1.22 8.53
C PHE A 55 -0.56 0.69 7.91
N ALA A 56 0.60 1.27 8.23
CA ALA A 56 1.90 0.75 7.79
C ALA A 56 2.19 -0.64 8.42
N LEU A 57 1.91 -0.81 9.71
CA LEU A 57 2.02 -2.10 10.41
C LEU A 57 1.01 -3.12 9.87
N CYS A 58 -0.23 -2.72 9.60
CA CYS A 58 -1.24 -3.62 9.04
C CYS A 58 -0.94 -3.98 7.57
N GLY A 59 -0.40 -3.06 6.77
CA GLY A 59 0.06 -3.33 5.41
C GLY A 59 1.25 -4.29 5.38
N PHE A 60 2.20 -4.11 6.29
CA PHE A 60 3.35 -5.01 6.43
C PHE A 60 2.96 -6.38 6.99
N ALA A 61 2.07 -6.43 7.98
CA ALA A 61 1.53 -7.68 8.49
C ALA A 61 0.75 -8.44 7.41
N ALA A 62 -0.06 -7.75 6.59
CA ALA A 62 -0.77 -8.35 5.45
C ALA A 62 0.19 -8.93 4.39
N TYR A 63 1.35 -8.29 4.20
CA TYR A 63 2.43 -8.79 3.34
C TYR A 63 3.10 -10.05 3.92
N GLU A 64 3.30 -10.12 5.24
CA GLU A 64 3.91 -11.30 5.90
C GLU A 64 2.93 -12.48 6.10
N ILE A 65 1.63 -12.23 6.33
CA ILE A 65 0.63 -13.27 6.64
C ILE A 65 -0.03 -13.91 5.42
N GLY A 66 0.44 -13.61 4.19
CA GLY A 66 -0.04 -14.30 2.97
C GLY A 66 -1.55 -14.19 2.73
N LEU A 67 -2.21 -13.16 3.30
CA LEU A 67 -3.65 -12.92 3.13
C LEU A 67 -4.03 -12.52 1.70
N PHE A 68 -3.02 -12.23 0.89
CA PHE A 68 -3.04 -12.25 -0.56
C PHE A 68 -2.04 -13.34 -0.95
N ASP A 69 -2.47 -14.48 -1.48
CA ASP A 69 -1.52 -15.52 -1.94
C ASP A 69 -0.90 -15.07 -3.28
N GLN A 70 -0.21 -13.94 -3.24
CA GLN A 70 0.71 -13.51 -4.27
C GLN A 70 1.96 -14.33 -4.04
N TRP A 71 2.13 -15.35 -4.89
CA TRP A 71 3.40 -16.01 -5.12
C TRP A 71 4.56 -15.05 -4.83
N LEU A 72 5.40 -15.41 -3.86
CA LEU A 72 6.63 -14.66 -3.59
C LEU A 72 7.40 -14.65 -4.91
N GLN A 73 7.38 -13.52 -5.60
CA GLN A 73 7.90 -13.37 -6.95
C GLN A 73 8.99 -12.30 -6.95
N LYS A 74 9.92 -12.41 -7.88
CA LYS A 74 10.89 -11.38 -8.20
C LYS A 74 10.54 -10.85 -9.59
N PRO A 75 9.77 -9.74 -9.67
CA PRO A 75 9.38 -9.17 -10.96
C PRO A 75 10.60 -8.86 -11.84
N SER A 76 10.49 -9.18 -13.13
CA SER A 76 11.53 -8.97 -14.15
C SER A 76 10.92 -8.35 -15.41
N THR A 77 11.76 -7.79 -16.28
CA THR A 77 11.36 -7.39 -17.64
C THR A 77 11.08 -8.58 -18.55
N ASN A 78 11.44 -9.79 -18.12
CA ASN A 78 11.07 -11.03 -18.78
C ASN A 78 9.99 -11.74 -17.96
N PRO A 79 8.76 -11.91 -18.50
CA PRO A 79 7.67 -12.50 -17.74
C PRO A 79 7.93 -13.96 -17.33
N LYS A 80 8.71 -14.71 -18.13
CA LYS A 80 9.08 -16.08 -17.78
C LYS A 80 9.98 -16.12 -16.55
N GLU A 81 10.87 -15.15 -16.39
CA GLU A 81 11.71 -15.05 -15.19
C GLU A 81 10.89 -14.69 -13.94
N THR A 82 9.90 -13.80 -14.08
CA THR A 82 8.95 -13.51 -12.99
C THR A 82 8.26 -14.81 -12.54
N VAL A 83 7.73 -15.60 -13.46
CA VAL A 83 7.04 -16.86 -13.13
C VAL A 83 7.99 -17.93 -12.62
N GLN A 84 9.18 -18.06 -13.19
CA GLN A 84 10.20 -18.96 -12.69
C GLN A 84 10.55 -18.65 -11.23
N SER A 85 10.79 -17.38 -10.91
CA SER A 85 11.11 -16.97 -9.54
C SER A 85 9.97 -17.26 -8.56
N ALA A 86 8.73 -17.10 -9.00
CA ALA A 86 7.54 -17.43 -8.23
C ALA A 86 7.49 -18.93 -7.89
N ILE A 87 7.74 -19.79 -8.89
CA ILE A 87 7.76 -21.24 -8.71
C ILE A 87 8.92 -21.70 -7.83
N GLU A 88 10.13 -21.17 -8.04
CA GLU A 88 11.30 -21.50 -7.23
C GLU A 88 11.13 -21.10 -5.76
N ASN A 89 10.47 -19.98 -5.50
CA ASN A 89 10.18 -19.53 -4.14
C ASN A 89 9.16 -20.42 -3.41
N GLN A 90 8.51 -21.38 -4.09
CA GLN A 90 7.75 -22.42 -3.40
C GLN A 90 8.65 -23.29 -2.50
N ILE A 91 9.93 -23.47 -2.82
CA ILE A 91 10.91 -24.14 -1.92
C ILE A 91 11.07 -23.38 -0.60
N GLY A 92 10.81 -22.06 -0.60
CA GLY A 92 10.79 -21.25 0.61
C GLY A 92 9.63 -21.60 1.56
N LYS A 93 8.64 -22.37 1.13
CA LYS A 93 7.54 -22.85 1.98
C LYS A 93 8.03 -24.01 2.82
N GLU A 94 7.69 -23.99 4.11
CA GLU A 94 8.22 -24.94 5.10
C GLU A 94 7.92 -26.43 4.78
N TYR A 95 6.88 -26.69 3.98
CA TYR A 95 6.39 -28.01 3.62
C TYR A 95 6.84 -28.49 2.22
N THR A 96 7.66 -27.73 1.51
CA THR A 96 8.16 -28.09 0.16
C THR A 96 9.61 -28.52 0.24
N ILE A 97 9.94 -29.71 -0.31
CA ILE A 97 11.30 -30.26 -0.35
C ILE A 97 12.01 -29.82 -1.62
N ASN A 98 11.34 -29.94 -2.76
CA ASN A 98 11.95 -29.72 -4.07
C ASN A 98 10.92 -29.22 -5.07
N VAL A 99 11.38 -28.41 -6.02
CA VAL A 99 10.59 -27.93 -7.15
C VAL A 99 11.45 -28.00 -8.41
N ARG A 100 10.94 -28.66 -9.44
CA ARG A 100 11.62 -28.80 -10.73
C ARG A 100 10.70 -28.33 -11.85
N ILE A 101 11.09 -27.23 -12.50
CA ILE A 101 10.37 -26.70 -13.65
C ILE A 101 10.74 -27.53 -14.88
N ASP A 102 9.74 -28.10 -15.54
CA ASP A 102 9.91 -28.85 -16.78
C ASP A 102 9.71 -27.94 -18.00
N GLU A 103 8.68 -27.08 -17.97
CA GLU A 103 8.35 -26.22 -19.09
C GLU A 103 7.77 -24.89 -18.63
N ILE A 104 8.14 -23.82 -19.34
CA ILE A 104 7.60 -22.48 -19.16
C ILE A 104 7.44 -21.81 -20.52
N LYS A 105 6.21 -21.41 -20.86
CA LYS A 105 5.92 -20.74 -22.12
C LYS A 105 4.86 -19.67 -21.97
N ILE A 106 4.97 -18.65 -22.82
CA ILE A 106 3.88 -17.70 -23.01
C ILE A 106 2.82 -18.42 -23.83
N ASP A 107 1.58 -18.40 -23.37
CA ASP A 107 0.46 -18.99 -24.08
C ASP A 107 -0.34 -17.88 -24.76
N ASP A 108 -0.03 -17.63 -26.04
CA ASP A 108 -0.69 -16.59 -26.82
C ASP A 108 -2.19 -16.89 -27.05
N THR A 109 -2.58 -18.16 -27.02
CA THR A 109 -3.98 -18.56 -27.23
C THR A 109 -4.79 -18.22 -26.00
N GLU A 110 -4.30 -18.61 -24.83
CA GLU A 110 -4.95 -18.30 -23.56
C GLU A 110 -4.89 -16.78 -23.26
N THR A 111 -3.78 -16.13 -23.62
CA THR A 111 -3.66 -14.66 -23.54
C THR A 111 -4.79 -13.97 -24.30
N LYS A 112 -5.03 -14.34 -25.56
CA LYS A 112 -6.13 -13.77 -26.36
C LYS A 112 -7.49 -14.05 -25.74
N ARG A 113 -7.75 -15.30 -25.34
CA ARG A 113 -9.02 -15.70 -24.73
C ARG A 113 -9.34 -14.86 -23.49
N VAL A 114 -8.33 -14.59 -22.67
CA VAL A 114 -8.49 -13.86 -21.40
C VAL A 114 -8.62 -12.36 -21.64
N ILE A 115 -7.88 -11.80 -22.60
CA ILE A 115 -8.06 -10.41 -23.04
C ILE A 115 -9.48 -10.19 -23.54
N GLU A 116 -10.02 -11.09 -24.37
CA GLU A 116 -11.41 -11.02 -24.86
C GLU A 116 -12.43 -11.04 -23.72
N MET A 117 -12.18 -11.86 -22.68
CA MET A 117 -13.04 -11.93 -21.49
C MET A 117 -13.02 -10.64 -20.67
N TYR A 118 -11.88 -9.95 -20.60
CA TYR A 118 -11.74 -8.70 -19.83
C TYR A 118 -12.13 -7.45 -20.61
N THR A 119 -12.01 -7.46 -21.93
CA THR A 119 -12.30 -6.31 -22.82
C THR A 119 -13.70 -5.77 -22.56
N GLY A 120 -13.81 -4.48 -22.26
CA GLY A 120 -15.08 -3.81 -21.93
C GLY A 120 -15.77 -4.26 -20.63
N SER A 121 -15.21 -5.20 -19.87
CA SER A 121 -15.82 -5.72 -18.63
C SER A 121 -15.78 -4.69 -17.48
N GLU A 122 -16.75 -4.78 -16.58
CA GLU A 122 -16.77 -3.95 -15.36
C GLU A 122 -15.57 -4.22 -14.45
N LEU A 123 -15.05 -5.45 -14.46
CA LEU A 123 -13.87 -5.81 -13.68
C LEU A 123 -12.58 -5.15 -14.23
N ALA A 124 -12.42 -5.11 -15.56
CA ALA A 124 -11.30 -4.39 -16.18
C ALA A 124 -11.39 -2.88 -15.88
N LYS A 125 -12.59 -2.28 -15.99
CA LYS A 125 -12.82 -0.87 -15.63
C LYS A 125 -12.49 -0.59 -14.16
N ALA A 126 -12.93 -1.45 -13.24
CA ALA A 126 -12.65 -1.31 -11.81
C ALA A 126 -11.14 -1.40 -11.49
N ARG A 127 -10.38 -2.15 -12.30
CA ARG A 127 -8.92 -2.26 -12.21
C ARG A 127 -8.17 -1.17 -13.01
N GLY A 128 -8.88 -0.30 -13.71
CA GLY A 128 -8.28 0.74 -14.56
C GLY A 128 -7.62 0.18 -15.83
N TRP A 129 -7.92 -1.05 -16.21
CA TRP A 129 -7.39 -1.65 -17.43
C TRP A 129 -8.22 -1.20 -18.63
N THR A 130 -7.56 -0.48 -19.54
CA THR A 130 -8.13 -0.15 -20.85
C THR A 130 -7.95 -1.31 -21.81
N ASP A 131 -8.75 -1.36 -22.87
CA ASP A 131 -8.60 -2.39 -23.91
C ASP A 131 -7.19 -2.34 -24.56
N LEU A 132 -6.62 -1.14 -24.71
CA LEU A 132 -5.25 -0.95 -25.18
C LEU A 132 -4.23 -1.50 -24.17
N TYR A 133 -4.42 -1.21 -22.88
CA TYR A 133 -3.55 -1.74 -21.83
C TYR A 133 -3.58 -3.26 -21.80
N LEU A 134 -4.75 -3.89 -21.93
CA LEU A 134 -4.86 -5.35 -22.02
C LEU A 134 -4.17 -5.89 -23.27
N ALA A 135 -4.31 -5.23 -24.42
CA ALA A 135 -3.69 -5.68 -25.66
C ALA A 135 -2.14 -5.63 -25.63
N GLU A 136 -1.57 -4.65 -24.93
CA GLU A 136 -0.11 -4.40 -24.94
C GLU A 136 0.61 -4.93 -23.69
N HIS A 137 -0.08 -4.99 -22.54
CA HIS A 137 0.55 -5.18 -21.22
C HIS A 137 -0.09 -6.33 -20.42
N PHE A 138 -0.77 -7.26 -21.07
CA PHE A 138 -1.32 -8.46 -20.44
C PHE A 138 -0.87 -9.71 -21.18
N ILE A 139 -0.38 -10.70 -20.43
CA ILE A 139 -0.05 -12.01 -20.99
C ILE A 139 -0.41 -13.14 -20.01
N VAL A 140 -0.48 -14.34 -20.56
CA VAL A 140 -0.59 -15.58 -19.80
C VAL A 140 0.64 -16.43 -20.03
N VAL A 141 1.23 -16.91 -18.94
CA VAL A 141 2.34 -17.87 -18.96
C VAL A 141 1.82 -19.20 -18.44
N TRP A 142 1.96 -20.24 -19.26
CA TRP A 142 1.70 -21.61 -18.85
C TRP A 142 2.99 -22.28 -18.39
N THR A 143 2.86 -23.13 -17.39
CA THR A 143 3.98 -23.88 -16.81
C THR A 143 3.61 -25.32 -16.55
N LYS A 144 4.64 -26.17 -16.55
CA LYS A 144 4.61 -27.53 -16.04
C LYS A 144 5.81 -27.73 -15.13
N TYR A 145 5.57 -28.18 -13.91
CA TYR A 145 6.61 -28.38 -12.92
C TYR A 145 6.25 -29.52 -11.97
N TYR A 146 7.27 -30.15 -11.39
CA TYR A 146 7.12 -31.16 -10.36
C TYR A 146 7.36 -30.53 -8.98
N VAL A 147 6.54 -30.90 -8.00
CA VAL A 147 6.73 -30.52 -6.60
C VAL A 147 6.84 -31.77 -5.76
N GLU A 148 7.83 -31.77 -4.88
CA GLU A 148 8.03 -32.76 -3.82
C GLU A 148 7.79 -32.09 -2.47
N TYR A 149 6.96 -32.71 -1.64
CA TYR A 149 6.52 -32.20 -0.36
C TYR A 149 7.08 -33.02 0.80
N ASP A 150 7.22 -32.35 1.95
CA ASP A 150 7.50 -33.02 3.21
C ASP A 150 6.21 -33.60 3.77
N HIS A 151 6.00 -34.90 3.54
CA HIS A 151 4.82 -35.65 4.01
C HIS A 151 4.71 -35.75 5.55
N THR A 152 5.72 -35.29 6.30
CA THR A 152 5.59 -35.12 7.76
C THR A 152 4.90 -33.81 8.13
N LYS A 153 4.83 -32.84 7.21
CA LYS A 153 4.28 -31.49 7.40
C LYS A 153 3.00 -31.21 6.62
N THR A 154 2.75 -31.95 5.54
CA THR A 154 1.55 -31.79 4.70
C THR A 154 1.01 -33.13 4.22
N PHE A 155 -0.27 -33.16 3.85
CA PHE A 155 -0.94 -34.30 3.21
C PHE A 155 -0.99 -34.17 1.68
N MET A 156 -0.35 -33.14 1.11
CA MET A 156 -0.28 -32.93 -0.33
C MET A 156 0.57 -34.02 -0.98
N ASN A 157 0.08 -34.61 -2.07
CA ASN A 157 0.85 -35.58 -2.83
C ASN A 157 1.92 -34.88 -3.67
N ASP A 158 3.07 -35.53 -3.80
CA ASP A 158 4.06 -35.13 -4.80
C ASP A 158 3.47 -35.33 -6.20
N GLY A 159 3.91 -34.51 -7.15
CA GLY A 159 3.42 -34.67 -8.51
C GLY A 159 3.71 -33.53 -9.44
N TYR A 160 3.30 -33.76 -10.68
CA TYR A 160 3.29 -32.73 -11.71
C TYR A 160 2.09 -31.81 -11.53
N THR A 161 2.38 -30.52 -11.59
CA THR A 161 1.42 -29.45 -11.62
C THR A 161 1.54 -28.74 -12.95
N GLU A 162 0.41 -28.46 -13.56
CA GLU A 162 0.30 -27.54 -14.69
C GLU A 162 -0.45 -26.31 -14.21
N GLN A 163 -0.02 -25.12 -14.63
CA GLN A 163 -0.57 -23.87 -14.10
C GLN A 163 -0.42 -22.72 -15.09
N TYR A 164 -1.49 -21.93 -15.20
CA TYR A 164 -1.49 -20.64 -15.86
C TYR A 164 -1.22 -19.53 -14.84
N PHE A 165 -0.35 -18.62 -15.20
CA PHE A 165 -0.04 -17.38 -14.49
C PHE A 165 -0.48 -16.21 -15.36
N TYR A 166 -1.24 -15.29 -14.79
CA TYR A 166 -1.71 -14.08 -15.45
C TYR A 166 -0.80 -12.94 -15.03
N LEU A 167 -0.18 -12.26 -16.00
CA LEU A 167 0.77 -11.20 -15.73
C LEU A 167 0.34 -9.89 -16.38
N THR A 168 0.63 -8.80 -15.67
CA THR A 168 0.55 -7.46 -16.22
C THR A 168 1.92 -6.78 -16.21
N GLU A 169 2.21 -6.00 -17.24
CA GLU A 169 3.41 -5.17 -17.32
C GLU A 169 3.14 -3.78 -16.73
N ASP A 170 4.11 -3.24 -16.00
CA ASP A 170 4.17 -1.81 -15.72
C ASP A 170 4.73 -1.07 -16.94
N PRO A 171 3.93 -0.24 -17.64
CA PRO A 171 4.38 0.43 -18.88
C PRO A 171 5.55 1.39 -18.68
N LYS A 172 5.83 1.82 -17.45
CA LYS A 172 6.94 2.73 -17.13
C LYS A 172 8.27 2.00 -17.01
N THR A 173 8.24 0.78 -16.49
CA THR A 173 9.44 0.02 -16.12
C THR A 173 9.66 -1.20 -17.01
N GLY A 174 8.62 -1.66 -17.73
CA GLY A 174 8.62 -2.89 -18.51
C GLY A 174 8.61 -4.15 -17.64
N VAL A 175 8.36 -4.01 -16.34
CA VAL A 175 8.44 -5.11 -15.37
C VAL A 175 7.11 -5.85 -15.31
N TRP A 176 7.17 -7.17 -15.41
CA TRP A 176 6.03 -8.07 -15.37
C TRP A 176 5.78 -8.60 -13.96
N THR A 177 4.53 -8.54 -13.52
CA THR A 177 4.09 -9.03 -12.19
C THR A 177 2.92 -10.00 -12.36
N ILE A 178 2.95 -11.12 -11.65
CA ILE A 178 1.83 -12.06 -11.53
C ILE A 178 0.74 -11.40 -10.70
N ILE A 179 -0.46 -11.34 -11.28
CA ILE A 179 -1.66 -10.79 -10.65
C ILE A 179 -2.63 -11.88 -10.19
N ASP A 180 -2.55 -13.06 -10.80
CA ASP A 180 -3.46 -14.18 -10.55
C ASP A 180 -2.85 -15.47 -11.14
N ASN A 181 -3.40 -16.63 -10.78
CA ASN A 181 -3.04 -17.92 -11.34
C ASN A 181 -4.19 -18.92 -11.28
N THR A 182 -4.22 -19.89 -12.18
CA THR A 182 -5.17 -21.01 -12.11
C THR A 182 -4.55 -22.31 -12.61
N SER A 183 -4.99 -23.43 -12.07
CA SER A 183 -4.76 -24.72 -12.71
C SER A 183 -5.62 -24.82 -13.98
N PRO A 184 -5.16 -25.53 -15.03
CA PRO A 184 -5.99 -25.84 -16.18
C PRO A 184 -7.27 -26.56 -15.73
N ASN A 185 -8.41 -26.19 -16.33
CA ASN A 185 -9.64 -26.96 -16.16
C ASN A 185 -9.46 -28.29 -16.91
N THR A 186 -9.32 -29.39 -16.17
CA THR A 186 -9.45 -30.77 -16.68
C THR A 186 -10.89 -31.12 -17.00
#